data_AF-A0A5S4SFS6-F1
#
_entry.id   AF-A0A5S4SFS6-F1
#
_cell.length_a   1.000
_cell.length_b   1.000
_cell.length_c   1.000
_cell.angle_alpha   90.00
_cell.angle_beta   90.00
_cell.angle_gamma   90.00
#
_symmetry.space_group_name_H-M   'P 1'
#
loop_
_entity.id
_entity.type
_entity.pdbx_description
1 polymer ?
#
loop_
_entity_poly.entity_id
_entity_poly.type
_entity_poly.pdbx_seq_one_letter_code
_entity_poly.pdbx_strand_id
1 'polypeptide(L)'
;MNPTVRGRYADPSFTQLELEATKWLDGFYQLEHLFNTRYWVIELTNGAASEALKLAAITHDAERFFPGGPSGTPDAGFDDPDYLFAHSIRSADFIEKWLREQGPEGGEPFIRQVRRLVLRHEIGGGDEADILSAADGLSFLDIFDWLTVDWVRKGIFSPDGAREKLRWSIERIRPQRAVQLALPLYERAIATLASWETVDVDLEWRRKVASDRSYQLGSN
;
A
#
# COMPACT_ATOMS: atom_id res chain seq x y z
N MET A 1 -7.69 -1.23 17.28
CA MET A 1 -7.47 -1.43 15.84
C MET A 1 -8.45 -0.60 15.04
N ASN A 2 -8.09 -0.24 13.81
CA ASN A 2 -9.00 0.39 12.87
C ASN A 2 -10.11 -0.60 12.43
N PRO A 3 -11.40 -0.28 12.60
CA PRO A 3 -12.47 -1.18 12.19
C PRO A 3 -12.49 -1.38 10.66
N THR A 4 -12.57 -2.62 10.26
CA THR A 4 -12.88 -3.02 8.89
C THR A 4 -14.37 -2.94 8.62
N VAL A 5 -14.73 -2.25 7.56
CA VAL A 5 -16.13 -2.06 7.14
C VAL A 5 -16.26 -2.59 5.73
N ARG A 6 -17.26 -3.45 5.49
CA ARG A 6 -17.56 -3.92 4.13
C ARG A 6 -17.90 -2.72 3.24
N GLY A 7 -17.31 -2.65 2.06
CA GLY A 7 -17.52 -1.54 1.14
C GLY A 7 -16.83 -0.24 1.55
N ARG A 8 -15.87 -0.27 2.49
CA ARG A 8 -15.10 0.91 2.91
C ARG A 8 -14.48 1.67 1.74
N TYR A 9 -14.10 0.95 0.68
CA TYR A 9 -13.44 1.52 -0.51
C TYR A 9 -14.35 1.54 -1.74
N ALA A 10 -15.67 1.41 -1.57
CA ALA A 10 -16.62 1.62 -2.65
C ALA A 10 -16.57 3.10 -3.08
N ASP A 11 -16.14 3.34 -4.32
CA ASP A 11 -15.96 4.69 -4.85
C ASP A 11 -16.44 4.74 -6.32
N PRO A 12 -17.46 5.55 -6.66
CA PRO A 12 -17.95 5.63 -8.04
C PRO A 12 -16.95 6.27 -9.01
N SER A 13 -15.86 6.87 -8.52
CA SER A 13 -14.79 7.48 -9.34
C SER A 13 -13.77 6.49 -9.90
N PHE A 14 -13.90 5.20 -9.59
CA PHE A 14 -13.09 4.16 -10.20
C PHE A 14 -13.25 4.17 -11.72
N THR A 15 -12.15 4.32 -12.45
CA THR A 15 -12.13 4.09 -13.90
C THR A 15 -12.26 2.60 -14.20
N GLN A 16 -12.64 2.25 -15.44
CA GLN A 16 -12.69 0.85 -15.86
C GLN A 16 -11.33 0.16 -15.71
N LEU A 17 -10.24 0.87 -16.05
CA LEU A 17 -8.89 0.33 -15.94
C LEU A 17 -8.50 0.04 -14.49
N GLU A 18 -8.86 0.93 -13.56
CA GLU A 18 -8.65 0.68 -12.14
C GLU A 18 -9.48 -0.54 -11.67
N LEU A 19 -10.74 -0.67 -12.10
CA LEU A 19 -11.55 -1.85 -11.77
C LEU A 19 -10.94 -3.15 -12.31
N GLU A 20 -10.36 -3.15 -13.51
CA GLU A 20 -9.63 -4.32 -14.03
C GLU A 20 -8.36 -4.61 -13.21
N ALA A 21 -7.61 -3.59 -12.80
CA ALA A 21 -6.45 -3.78 -11.92
C ALA A 21 -6.84 -4.40 -10.57
N THR A 22 -7.98 -4.01 -10.00
CA THR A 22 -8.47 -4.61 -8.74
C THR A 22 -8.84 -6.08 -8.91
N LYS A 23 -9.39 -6.47 -10.06
CA LYS A 23 -9.68 -7.89 -10.37
C LYS A 23 -8.38 -8.67 -10.58
N TRP A 24 -7.40 -8.06 -11.23
CA TRP A 24 -6.10 -8.66 -11.49
C TRP A 24 -5.33 -9.00 -10.20
N LEU A 25 -5.53 -8.21 -9.15
CA LEU A 25 -4.90 -8.39 -7.83
C LEU A 25 -5.85 -8.98 -6.78
N ASP A 26 -6.99 -9.55 -7.19
CA ASP A 26 -7.93 -10.17 -6.26
C ASP A 26 -7.30 -11.37 -5.54
N GLY A 27 -7.46 -11.45 -4.22
CA GLY A 27 -6.76 -12.44 -3.39
C GLY A 27 -5.38 -12.00 -2.89
N PHE A 28 -4.85 -10.84 -3.29
CA PHE A 28 -3.60 -10.32 -2.74
C PHE A 28 -3.79 -9.94 -1.26
N TYR A 29 -2.97 -10.48 -0.35
CA TYR A 29 -3.14 -10.25 1.09
C TYR A 29 -2.98 -8.79 1.55
N GLN A 30 -2.46 -7.91 0.69
CA GLN A 30 -2.39 -6.46 0.92
C GLN A 30 -3.36 -5.69 0.01
N LEU A 31 -4.41 -6.31 -0.52
CA LEU A 31 -5.35 -5.62 -1.40
C LEU A 31 -6.05 -4.44 -0.69
N GLU A 32 -6.41 -4.59 0.59
CA GLU A 32 -6.91 -3.48 1.43
C GLU A 32 -5.94 -2.29 1.47
N HIS A 33 -4.63 -2.55 1.52
CA HIS A 33 -3.60 -1.51 1.49
C HIS A 33 -3.58 -0.75 0.18
N LEU A 34 -3.71 -1.46 -0.93
CA LEU A 34 -3.76 -0.83 -2.26
C LEU A 34 -4.97 0.10 -2.38
N PHE A 35 -6.15 -0.35 -1.93
CA PHE A 35 -7.34 0.48 -1.90
C PHE A 35 -7.21 1.70 -0.97
N ASN A 36 -6.66 1.50 0.22
CA ASN A 36 -6.49 2.56 1.19
C ASN A 36 -5.41 3.58 0.75
N THR A 37 -4.37 3.12 0.05
CA THR A 37 -3.37 4.00 -0.58
C THR A 37 -4.03 4.89 -1.63
N ARG A 38 -4.92 4.35 -2.47
CA ARG A 38 -5.70 5.14 -3.42
C ARG A 38 -6.60 6.16 -2.73
N TYR A 39 -7.26 5.77 -1.64
CA TYR A 39 -8.04 6.68 -0.82
C TYR A 39 -7.18 7.86 -0.32
N TRP A 40 -6.01 7.58 0.27
CA TRP A 40 -5.10 8.63 0.73
C TRP A 40 -4.56 9.50 -0.41
N VAL A 41 -4.30 8.96 -1.59
CA VAL A 41 -3.95 9.76 -2.77
C VAL A 41 -5.04 10.78 -3.09
N ILE A 42 -6.30 10.37 -3.10
CA ILE A 42 -7.44 11.26 -3.36
C ILE A 42 -7.55 12.33 -2.26
N GLU A 43 -7.43 11.93 -0.99
CA GLU A 43 -7.48 12.86 0.15
C GLU A 43 -6.35 13.90 0.11
N LEU A 44 -5.11 13.47 -0.12
CA LEU A 44 -3.93 14.34 -0.13
C LEU A 44 -3.95 15.33 -1.31
N THR A 45 -4.56 14.95 -2.43
CA THR A 45 -4.72 15.81 -3.61
C THR A 45 -6.02 16.60 -3.62
N ASN A 46 -6.87 16.46 -2.59
CA ASN A 46 -8.24 17.01 -2.56
C ASN A 46 -9.04 16.63 -3.82
N GLY A 47 -8.93 15.39 -4.27
CA GLY A 47 -9.63 14.87 -5.45
C GLY A 47 -8.99 15.18 -6.80
N ALA A 48 -7.87 15.92 -6.83
CA ALA A 48 -7.19 16.32 -8.07
C ALA A 48 -6.13 15.32 -8.57
N ALA A 49 -6.03 14.13 -7.97
CA ALA A 49 -5.08 13.10 -8.41
C ALA A 49 -5.29 12.70 -9.87
N SER A 50 -4.20 12.59 -10.63
CA SER A 50 -4.25 12.08 -11.99
C SER A 50 -4.70 10.62 -12.02
N GLU A 51 -5.23 10.17 -13.15
CA GLU A 51 -5.59 8.76 -13.36
C GLU A 51 -4.38 7.84 -13.20
N ALA A 52 -3.20 8.28 -13.65
CA ALA A 52 -1.97 7.52 -13.51
C ALA A 52 -1.57 7.35 -12.04
N LEU A 53 -1.73 8.40 -11.22
CA LEU A 53 -1.45 8.35 -9.79
C LEU A 53 -2.42 7.45 -9.04
N LYS A 54 -3.72 7.52 -9.34
CA LYS A 54 -4.71 6.62 -8.74
C LYS A 54 -4.44 5.15 -9.12
N LEU A 55 -4.09 4.88 -10.37
CA LEU A 55 -3.75 3.54 -10.82
C LEU A 55 -2.44 3.03 -10.19
N ALA A 56 -1.42 3.88 -10.10
CA ALA A 56 -0.18 3.54 -9.42
C ALA A 56 -0.44 3.21 -7.95
N ALA A 57 -1.32 3.95 -7.26
CA ALA A 57 -1.69 3.67 -5.87
C ALA A 57 -2.23 2.25 -5.67
N ILE A 58 -3.08 1.75 -6.58
CA ILE A 58 -3.63 0.40 -6.49
C ILE A 58 -2.74 -0.69 -7.10
N THR A 59 -1.53 -0.38 -7.56
CA THR A 59 -0.63 -1.35 -8.22
C THR A 59 0.84 -1.25 -7.80
N HIS A 60 1.20 -0.31 -6.93
CA HIS A 60 2.60 -0.05 -6.56
C HIS A 60 3.32 -1.27 -5.97
N ASP A 61 2.59 -2.14 -5.28
CA ASP A 61 3.08 -3.37 -4.64
C ASP A 61 2.73 -4.66 -5.39
N ALA A 62 2.28 -4.54 -6.65
CA ALA A 62 1.75 -5.67 -7.43
C ALA A 62 2.72 -6.86 -7.51
N GLU A 63 4.04 -6.63 -7.48
CA GLU A 63 5.00 -7.72 -7.56
C GLU A 63 4.86 -8.75 -6.43
N ARG A 64 4.46 -8.30 -5.23
CA ARG A 64 4.31 -9.16 -4.05
C ARG A 64 3.19 -10.20 -4.21
N PHE A 65 2.29 -9.97 -5.16
CA PHE A 65 1.24 -10.93 -5.50
C PHE A 65 1.75 -12.07 -6.40
N PHE A 66 2.81 -11.82 -7.18
CA PHE A 66 3.32 -12.76 -8.17
C PHE A 66 4.58 -13.50 -7.66
N PRO A 67 4.72 -14.81 -7.95
CA PRO A 67 5.83 -15.61 -7.46
C PRO A 67 7.19 -15.13 -8.00
N GLY A 68 8.24 -15.30 -7.19
CA GLY A 68 9.63 -14.97 -7.55
C GLY A 68 10.07 -13.55 -7.20
N GLY A 69 9.35 -12.86 -6.31
CA GLY A 69 9.78 -11.58 -5.74
C GLY A 69 11.04 -11.69 -4.88
N PRO A 70 11.67 -10.55 -4.53
CA PRO A 70 12.79 -10.55 -3.59
C PRO A 70 12.37 -11.27 -2.31
N SER A 71 13.13 -12.30 -1.94
CA SER A 71 12.75 -13.22 -0.86
C SER A 71 12.91 -12.55 0.50
N GLY A 72 11.78 -12.23 1.14
CA GLY A 72 11.72 -11.82 2.54
C GLY A 72 12.09 -10.36 2.82
N THR A 73 11.92 -9.96 4.07
CA THR A 73 12.55 -8.74 4.60
C THR A 73 14.06 -8.95 4.56
N PRO A 74 14.85 -8.01 4.01
CA PRO A 74 16.31 -8.12 4.01
C PRO A 74 16.86 -8.31 5.41
N ASP A 75 17.92 -9.11 5.55
CA ASP A 75 18.69 -9.21 6.80
C ASP A 75 19.20 -7.81 7.25
N ALA A 76 19.36 -6.90 6.29
CA ALA A 76 19.79 -5.51 6.50
C ALA A 76 18.68 -4.56 6.98
N GLY A 77 17.42 -5.01 7.08
CA GLY A 77 16.30 -4.19 7.54
C GLY A 77 15.29 -3.84 6.44
N PHE A 78 14.17 -3.26 6.86
CA PHE A 78 13.06 -2.90 5.95
C PHE A 78 13.35 -1.68 5.07
N ASP A 79 14.41 -0.93 5.35
CA ASP A 79 14.85 0.29 4.68
C ASP A 79 16.09 0.06 3.79
N ASP A 80 16.48 -1.20 3.59
CA ASP A 80 17.55 -1.60 2.67
C ASP A 80 17.28 -1.04 1.26
N PRO A 81 18.14 -0.13 0.76
CA PRO A 81 17.95 0.49 -0.55
C PRO A 81 17.93 -0.50 -1.72
N ASP A 82 18.72 -1.59 -1.65
CA ASP A 82 18.81 -2.57 -2.73
C ASP A 82 17.49 -3.35 -2.84
N TYR A 83 16.90 -3.69 -1.68
CA TYR A 83 15.58 -4.32 -1.63
C TYR A 83 14.48 -3.40 -2.12
N LEU A 84 14.41 -2.17 -1.62
CA LEU A 84 13.39 -1.20 -2.02
C LEU A 84 13.45 -0.92 -3.53
N PHE A 85 14.66 -0.87 -4.10
CA PHE A 85 14.86 -0.70 -5.53
C PHE A 85 14.43 -1.93 -6.33
N ALA A 86 14.82 -3.14 -5.92
CA ALA A 86 14.42 -4.38 -6.58
C ALA A 86 12.89 -4.57 -6.55
N HIS A 87 12.27 -4.30 -5.41
CA HIS A 87 10.81 -4.30 -5.21
C HIS A 87 10.12 -3.32 -6.16
N SER A 88 10.55 -2.05 -6.16
CA SER A 88 9.96 -1.00 -7.00
C SER A 88 10.11 -1.29 -8.49
N ILE A 89 11.27 -1.78 -8.94
CA ILE A 89 11.50 -2.17 -10.34
C ILE A 89 10.55 -3.28 -10.73
N ARG A 90 10.49 -4.33 -9.92
CA ARG A 90 9.70 -5.51 -10.26
C ARG A 90 8.22 -5.17 -10.34
N SER A 91 7.69 -4.39 -9.39
CA SER A 91 6.31 -3.89 -9.46
C SER A 91 6.07 -3.07 -10.73
N ALA A 92 7.00 -2.19 -11.07
CA ALA A 92 6.93 -1.36 -12.27
C ALA A 92 6.93 -2.20 -13.57
N ASP A 93 7.71 -3.28 -13.62
CA ASP A 93 7.76 -4.21 -14.75
C ASP A 93 6.44 -4.98 -14.90
N PHE A 94 5.86 -5.46 -13.80
CA PHE A 94 4.56 -6.15 -13.83
C PHE A 94 3.45 -5.23 -14.34
N ILE A 95 3.34 -4.02 -13.78
CA ILE A 95 2.28 -3.08 -14.16
C ILE A 95 2.47 -2.56 -15.59
N GLU A 96 3.71 -2.31 -16.04
CA GLU A 96 3.95 -1.91 -17.43
C GLU A 96 3.52 -3.02 -18.39
N LYS A 97 3.91 -4.27 -18.13
CA LYS A 97 3.52 -5.40 -18.96
C LYS A 97 2.00 -5.53 -19.02
N TRP A 98 1.34 -5.53 -17.86
CA TRP A 98 -0.12 -5.63 -17.78
C TRP A 98 -0.81 -4.49 -18.54
N LEU A 99 -0.35 -3.25 -18.39
CA LEU A 99 -0.90 -2.09 -19.09
C LEU A 99 -0.76 -2.20 -20.61
N ARG A 100 0.37 -2.71 -21.12
CA ARG A 100 0.57 -2.94 -22.56
C ARG A 100 -0.44 -3.93 -23.12
N GLU A 101 -0.84 -4.93 -22.32
CA GLU A 101 -1.87 -5.90 -22.68
C GLU A 101 -3.28 -5.29 -22.64
N GLN A 102 -3.56 -4.35 -21.73
CA GLN A 102 -4.86 -3.66 -21.64
C GLN A 102 -5.08 -2.63 -22.74
N GLY A 103 -4.02 -1.99 -23.25
CA GLY A 103 -4.11 -0.96 -24.30
C GLY A 103 -4.90 0.30 -23.86
N PRO A 104 -4.47 1.01 -22.80
CA PRO A 104 -5.20 2.16 -22.26
C PRO A 104 -5.26 3.33 -23.25
N GLU A 105 -6.34 4.13 -23.19
CA GLU A 105 -6.58 5.27 -24.08
C GLU A 105 -5.43 6.29 -24.11
N GLY A 106 -4.74 6.50 -22.98
CA GLY A 106 -3.58 7.39 -22.87
C GLY A 106 -2.28 6.85 -23.49
N GLY A 107 -2.27 5.60 -23.97
CA GLY A 107 -1.16 4.97 -24.68
C GLY A 107 0.17 5.00 -23.92
N GLU A 108 1.27 5.03 -24.67
CA GLU A 108 2.64 4.96 -24.12
C GLU A 108 2.96 6.06 -23.08
N PRO A 109 2.57 7.35 -23.26
CA PRO A 109 2.80 8.37 -22.24
C PRO A 109 2.18 8.02 -20.87
N PHE A 110 0.95 7.49 -20.87
CA PHE A 110 0.27 7.05 -19.65
C PHE A 110 1.00 5.87 -19.00
N ILE A 111 1.36 4.85 -19.80
CA ILE A 111 2.10 3.68 -19.31
C ILE A 111 3.41 4.09 -18.64
N ARG A 112 4.19 4.97 -19.28
CA ARG A 112 5.44 5.47 -18.72
C ARG A 112 5.22 6.27 -17.43
N GLN A 113 4.13 7.03 -17.34
CA GLN A 113 3.81 7.78 -16.13
C GLN A 113 3.51 6.84 -14.96
N VAL A 114 2.63 5.83 -15.15
CA VAL A 114 2.31 4.84 -14.11
C VAL A 114 3.58 4.10 -13.68
N ARG A 115 4.36 3.60 -14.64
CA ARG A 115 5.66 2.93 -14.37
C ARG A 115 6.57 3.83 -13.53
N ARG A 116 6.72 5.11 -13.90
CA ARG A 116 7.58 6.06 -13.17
C ARG A 116 7.13 6.28 -11.74
N LEU A 117 5.82 6.37 -11.50
CA LEU A 117 5.26 6.55 -10.16
C LEU A 117 5.51 5.31 -9.31
N VAL A 118 5.25 4.12 -9.85
CA VAL A 118 5.53 2.84 -9.16
C VAL A 118 7.02 2.67 -8.88
N LEU A 119 7.92 3.01 -9.82
CA LEU A 119 9.37 2.96 -9.58
C LEU A 119 9.83 3.85 -8.42
N ARG A 120 9.07 4.90 -8.08
CA ARG A 120 9.45 5.92 -7.10
C ARG A 120 8.62 5.87 -5.83
N HIS A 121 7.68 4.94 -5.68
CA HIS A 121 6.74 4.96 -4.56
C HIS A 121 7.44 4.84 -3.20
N GLU A 122 8.58 4.14 -3.12
CA GLU A 122 9.34 4.03 -1.88
C GLU A 122 10.11 5.29 -1.48
N ILE A 123 10.65 6.03 -2.46
CA ILE A 123 11.61 7.13 -2.25
C ILE A 123 11.07 8.51 -2.62
N GLY A 124 9.89 8.59 -3.25
CA GLY A 124 9.34 9.80 -3.83
C GLY A 124 10.18 10.38 -4.96
N GLY A 125 10.11 11.70 -5.15
CA GLY A 125 10.89 12.46 -6.11
C GLY A 125 10.03 13.16 -7.15
N GLY A 126 9.40 14.25 -6.73
CA GLY A 126 8.46 15.07 -7.52
C GLY A 126 7.03 14.95 -6.98
N ASP A 127 6.17 15.91 -7.32
CA ASP A 127 4.88 16.12 -6.65
C ASP A 127 4.04 14.84 -6.50
N GLU A 128 3.71 14.15 -7.59
CA GLU A 128 2.87 12.94 -7.52
C GLU A 128 3.58 11.74 -6.88
N ALA A 129 4.90 11.61 -7.05
CA ALA A 129 5.65 10.51 -6.44
C ALA A 129 5.76 10.69 -4.91
N ASP A 130 5.94 11.93 -4.45
CA ASP A 130 5.94 12.26 -3.03
C ASP A 130 4.55 12.04 -2.41
N ILE A 131 3.47 12.32 -3.17
CA ILE A 131 2.10 12.00 -2.74
C ILE A 131 1.87 10.49 -2.68
N LEU A 132 2.31 9.71 -3.68
CA LEU A 132 2.16 8.26 -3.66
C LEU A 132 2.91 7.64 -2.47
N SER A 133 4.16 8.05 -2.25
CA SER A 133 4.98 7.59 -1.13
C SER A 133 4.36 7.91 0.22
N ALA A 134 3.80 9.12 0.34
CA ALA A 134 3.07 9.55 1.54
C ALA A 134 1.78 8.75 1.76
N ALA A 135 1.00 8.52 0.70
CA ALA A 135 -0.25 7.76 0.76
C ALA A 135 0.00 6.29 1.14
N ASP A 136 1.06 5.69 0.61
CA ASP A 136 1.50 4.35 0.97
C ASP A 136 1.89 4.28 2.47
N GLY A 137 2.64 5.28 2.96
CA GLY A 137 3.03 5.34 4.38
C GLY A 137 1.83 5.53 5.32
N LEU A 138 0.92 6.43 4.96
CA LEU A 138 -0.35 6.63 5.66
C LEU A 138 -1.19 5.36 5.66
N SER A 139 -1.27 4.67 4.52
CA SER A 139 -2.04 3.44 4.41
C SER A 139 -1.48 2.34 5.31
N PHE A 140 -0.16 2.17 5.33
CA PHE A 140 0.52 1.23 6.23
C PHE A 140 0.17 1.50 7.69
N LEU A 141 0.26 2.76 8.13
CA LEU A 141 -0.10 3.14 9.51
C LEU A 141 -1.60 2.97 9.80
N ASP A 142 -2.45 3.20 8.79
CA ASP A 142 -3.88 3.24 8.98
C ASP A 142 -4.51 1.85 9.12
N ILE A 143 -4.08 0.89 8.30
CA ILE A 143 -4.77 -0.41 8.18
C ILE A 143 -3.93 -1.62 8.54
N PHE A 144 -2.60 -1.49 8.71
CA PHE A 144 -1.70 -2.59 9.07
C PHE A 144 -1.25 -2.62 10.54
N ASP A 145 -2.01 -1.95 11.42
CA ASP A 145 -1.82 -2.07 12.87
C ASP A 145 -1.82 -3.54 13.36
N TRP A 146 -2.68 -4.39 12.78
CA TRP A 146 -2.72 -5.83 13.03
C TRP A 146 -1.57 -6.63 12.40
N LEU A 147 -1.02 -6.18 11.26
CA LEU A 147 0.02 -6.92 10.53
C LEU A 147 1.34 -6.90 11.30
N THR A 148 1.67 -5.77 11.92
CA THR A 148 2.85 -5.66 12.78
C THR A 148 2.76 -6.58 14.01
N VAL A 149 1.56 -6.73 14.59
CA VAL A 149 1.30 -7.70 15.67
C VAL A 149 1.50 -9.14 15.18
N ASP A 150 0.99 -9.48 13.99
CA ASP A 150 1.19 -10.82 13.40
C ASP A 150 2.67 -11.12 13.13
N TRP A 151 3.44 -10.14 12.62
CA TRP A 151 4.88 -10.30 12.41
C TRP A 151 5.63 -10.59 13.71
N VAL A 152 5.32 -9.87 14.79
CA VAL A 152 5.93 -10.10 16.10
C VAL A 152 5.56 -11.49 16.64
N ARG A 153 4.27 -11.86 16.58
CA ARG A 153 3.78 -13.17 17.04
C ARG A 153 4.40 -14.34 16.27
N LYS A 154 4.72 -14.16 14.99
CA LYS A 154 5.38 -15.16 14.14
C LYS A 154 6.91 -15.15 14.25
N GLY A 155 7.48 -14.23 15.02
CA GLY A 155 8.93 -14.07 15.13
C GLY A 155 9.60 -13.55 13.86
N ILE A 156 8.84 -12.95 12.94
CA ILE A 156 9.38 -12.30 11.73
C ILE A 156 10.13 -11.02 12.12
N PHE A 157 9.61 -10.29 13.12
CA PHE A 157 10.28 -9.14 13.72
C PHE A 157 10.27 -9.24 15.24
N SER A 158 11.27 -8.61 15.87
CA SER A 158 11.15 -8.26 17.28
C SER A 158 10.13 -7.12 17.46
N PRO A 159 9.57 -6.91 18.67
CA PRO A 159 8.73 -5.75 18.94
C PRO A 159 9.41 -4.42 18.57
N ASP A 160 10.72 -4.30 18.79
CA ASP A 160 11.48 -3.10 18.44
C ASP A 160 11.65 -2.95 16.93
N GLY A 161 11.94 -4.03 16.19
CA GLY A 161 12.01 -3.99 14.73
C GLY A 161 10.66 -3.61 14.09
N ALA A 162 9.55 -4.09 14.65
CA ALA A 162 8.22 -3.67 14.21
C ALA A 162 7.93 -2.19 14.51
N ARG A 163 8.41 -1.65 15.65
CA ARG A 163 8.33 -0.21 15.96
C ARG A 163 9.17 0.62 15.01
N GLU A 164 10.36 0.16 14.68
CA GLU A 164 11.24 0.81 13.71
C GLU A 164 10.59 0.87 12.33
N LYS A 165 9.92 -0.21 11.89
CA LYS A 165 9.15 -0.17 10.63
C LYS A 165 8.04 0.88 10.66
N LEU A 166 7.28 0.95 11.75
CA LEU A 166 6.23 1.97 11.91
C LEU A 166 6.82 3.39 11.89
N ARG A 167 7.98 3.59 12.51
CA ARG A 167 8.67 4.89 12.53
C ARG A 167 9.16 5.27 11.14
N TRP A 168 9.78 4.34 10.42
CA TRP A 168 10.24 4.59 9.06
C TRP A 168 9.11 4.97 8.11
N SER A 169 7.92 4.35 8.27
CA SER A 169 6.74 4.68 7.46
C SER A 169 6.29 6.14 7.59
N ILE A 170 6.55 6.81 8.73
CA ILE A 170 6.30 8.25 8.90
C ILE A 170 7.52 9.11 8.50
N GLU A 171 8.74 8.68 8.80
CA GLU A 171 9.97 9.45 8.54
C GLU A 171 10.21 9.73 7.04
N ARG A 172 9.75 8.84 6.17
CA ARG A 172 9.88 9.03 4.70
C ARG A 172 8.81 9.95 4.09
N ILE A 173 7.77 10.33 4.85
CA ILE A 173 6.69 11.18 4.34
C ILE A 173 7.21 12.62 4.15
N ARG A 174 7.15 13.12 2.91
CA ARG A 174 7.60 14.48 2.56
C ARG A 174 6.53 15.56 2.68
N PRO A 175 5.30 15.38 2.18
CA PRO A 175 4.29 16.43 2.26
C PRO A 175 3.91 16.71 3.72
N GLN A 176 4.07 17.97 4.16
CA GLN A 176 3.83 18.34 5.56
C GLN A 176 2.42 18.00 6.05
N ARG A 177 1.40 18.19 5.19
CA ARG A 177 0.02 17.80 5.50
C ARG A 177 -0.11 16.29 5.75
N ALA A 178 0.60 15.47 4.99
CA ALA A 178 0.59 14.02 5.18
C ALA A 178 1.26 13.62 6.50
N VAL A 179 2.35 14.30 6.91
CA VAL A 179 2.99 14.07 8.22
C VAL A 179 1.99 14.34 9.36
N GLN A 180 1.24 15.43 9.29
CA GLN A 180 0.22 15.76 10.30
C GLN A 180 -0.88 14.70 10.40
N LEU A 181 -1.31 14.15 9.26
CA LEU A 181 -2.29 13.06 9.20
C LEU A 181 -1.71 11.73 9.72
N ALA A 182 -0.42 11.50 9.54
CA ALA A 182 0.26 10.27 9.96
C ALA A 182 0.42 10.16 11.48
N LEU A 183 0.61 11.27 12.19
CA LEU A 183 0.87 11.26 13.64
C LEU A 183 -0.18 10.49 14.46
N PRO A 184 -1.49 10.78 14.39
CA PRO A 184 -2.49 10.02 15.15
C PRO A 184 -2.59 8.54 14.72
N LEU A 185 -2.30 8.23 13.44
CA LEU A 185 -2.28 6.85 12.94
C LEU A 185 -1.08 6.08 13.54
N TYR A 186 0.08 6.72 13.57
CA TYR A 186 1.30 6.19 14.16
C TYR A 186 1.13 5.94 15.66
N GLU A 187 0.58 6.89 16.41
CA GLU A 187 0.31 6.72 17.85
C GLU A 187 -0.60 5.51 18.12
N ARG A 188 -1.66 5.36 17.33
CA ARG A 188 -2.57 4.20 17.41
C ARG A 188 -1.87 2.88 17.08
N ALA A 189 -1.07 2.86 16.03
CA ALA A 189 -0.33 1.67 15.62
C ALA A 189 0.69 1.25 16.69
N ILE A 190 1.41 2.22 17.28
CA ILE A 190 2.35 1.99 18.38
C ILE A 190 1.63 1.48 19.63
N ALA A 191 0.47 2.05 20.00
CA ALA A 191 -0.30 1.57 21.13
C ALA A 191 -0.82 0.14 20.93
N THR A 192 -1.26 -0.19 19.71
CA THR A 192 -1.68 -1.55 19.33
C THR A 192 -0.50 -2.51 19.43
N LEU A 193 0.65 -2.16 18.87
CA LEU A 193 1.86 -2.96 18.93
C LEU A 193 2.39 -3.11 20.37
N ALA A 194 2.27 -2.08 21.22
CA ALA A 194 2.68 -2.17 22.63
C ALA A 194 1.88 -3.20 23.44
N SER A 195 0.67 -3.54 22.99
CA SER A 195 -0.20 -4.55 23.57
C SER A 195 -0.21 -5.87 22.78
N TRP A 196 0.79 -6.11 21.91
CA TRP A 196 0.83 -7.27 21.01
C TRP A 196 0.60 -8.64 21.68
N GLU A 197 0.97 -8.82 22.94
CA GLU A 197 0.77 -10.06 23.70
C GLU A 197 -0.69 -10.30 24.05
N THR A 198 -1.45 -9.24 24.34
CA THR A 198 -2.78 -9.31 24.95
C THR A 198 -3.89 -8.77 24.06
N VAL A 199 -3.55 -8.03 23.00
CA VAL A 199 -4.51 -7.48 22.05
C VAL A 199 -5.23 -8.62 21.32
N ASP A 200 -6.56 -8.65 21.46
CA ASP A 200 -7.38 -9.63 20.77
C ASP A 200 -7.55 -9.22 19.30
N VAL A 201 -6.97 -10.02 18.42
CA VAL A 201 -6.99 -9.79 16.98
C VAL A 201 -7.28 -11.12 16.29
N ASP A 202 -8.41 -11.17 15.60
CA ASP A 202 -8.71 -12.27 14.70
C ASP A 202 -7.87 -12.12 13.42
N LEU A 203 -6.64 -12.65 13.47
CA LEU A 203 -5.66 -12.55 12.40
C LEU A 203 -6.08 -13.34 11.15
N GLU A 204 -6.78 -14.45 11.32
CA GLU A 204 -7.29 -15.25 10.21
C GLU A 204 -8.38 -14.46 9.45
N TRP A 205 -9.33 -13.91 10.19
CA TRP A 205 -10.35 -13.04 9.64
C TRP A 205 -9.73 -11.81 8.96
N ARG A 206 -8.75 -11.14 9.60
CA ARG A 206 -8.13 -9.93 9.03
C ARG A 206 -7.46 -10.23 7.70
N ARG A 207 -6.73 -11.35 7.62
CA ARG A 207 -6.11 -11.79 6.38
C ARG A 207 -7.15 -12.09 5.30
N LYS A 208 -8.23 -12.79 5.65
CA LYS A 208 -9.31 -13.12 4.73
C LYS A 208 -9.92 -11.86 4.10
N VAL A 209 -10.34 -10.88 4.91
CA VAL A 209 -10.97 -9.68 4.34
C VAL A 209 -9.98 -8.77 3.64
N ALA A 210 -8.73 -8.71 4.11
CA ALA A 210 -7.73 -7.81 3.52
C ALA A 210 -7.42 -8.20 2.06
N SER A 211 -7.63 -9.48 1.71
CA SER A 211 -7.51 -10.00 0.35
C SER A 211 -8.79 -10.05 -0.47
N ASP A 212 -9.96 -9.82 0.13
CA ASP A 212 -11.26 -10.04 -0.52
C ASP A 212 -11.75 -8.75 -1.21
N ARG A 213 -11.58 -8.69 -2.54
CA ARG A 213 -12.01 -7.55 -3.35
C ARG A 213 -13.49 -7.22 -3.16
N SER A 214 -14.36 -8.23 -3.12
CA SER A 214 -15.82 -8.04 -2.99
C SER A 214 -16.18 -7.47 -1.63
N TYR A 215 -15.49 -7.90 -0.57
CA TYR A 215 -15.63 -7.30 0.75
C TYR A 215 -15.19 -5.84 0.76
N GLN A 216 -14.02 -5.52 0.19
CA GLN A 216 -13.47 -4.16 0.19
C GLN A 216 -14.33 -3.17 -0.62
N LEU A 217 -14.89 -3.61 -1.75
CA LEU A 217 -15.73 -2.79 -2.63
C LEU A 217 -17.23 -2.90 -2.31
N GLY A 218 -17.64 -3.77 -1.40
CA GLY A 218 -19.05 -3.96 -1.03
C GLY A 218 -19.91 -4.59 -2.13
N SER A 219 -19.28 -5.30 -3.08
CA SER A 219 -20.00 -6.07 -4.09
C SER A 219 -20.44 -7.44 -3.54
N ASN A 220 -21.54 -7.97 -4.08
CA ASN A 220 -22.08 -9.30 -3.74
C ASN A 220 -21.55 -10.36 -4.69
#